data_AF-A0A074L7S9-F1
#
_entry.id   AF-A0A074L7S9-F1
#
_cell.length_a   1.000
_cell.length_b   1.000
_cell.length_c   1.000
_cell.angle_alpha   90.00
_cell.angle_beta   90.00
_cell.angle_gamma   90.00
#
_symmetry.space_group_name_H-M   'P 1'
#
loop_
_entity.id
_entity.type
_entity.pdbx_description
1 polymer ?
#
loop_
_entity_poly.entity_id
_entity_poly.type
_entity_poly.pdbx_seq_one_letter_code
_entity_poly.pdbx_strand_id
1 'polypeptide(L)'
;MHTQFYLVKPLSNLHVGSGDISVGVIDNLIQRDVLTRFPTINSSSLKGALREFCKHNKLTDLEKIFGSDPEVTKKVKGAFRFFEASLLAIPVRTDKVPYLMATSIELLNEFAFRKKQFNGTSDQIAHVQKFMDELGTIEGKKPVVFDKSLENATIEELEFKAQFKEVSELSAINSIIKGELVIFSDEDMRLICDDNHLPVIARNHLENGTSDNLWYEQVLPRYTLLYFAVVSNEQSDFKEFDQAIENVPVSIGANASIGYGYCKISKLG
;
A
#
# COMPACT_ATOMS: atom_id res chain seq x y z
N MET A 1 -1.86 23.94 -10.12
CA MET A 1 -1.28 22.88 -9.26
C MET A 1 -1.84 21.57 -9.78
N HIS A 2 -0.97 20.66 -10.18
CA HIS A 2 -1.32 19.40 -10.81
C HIS A 2 -1.01 18.26 -9.85
N THR A 3 -1.94 17.32 -9.73
CA THR A 3 -1.81 16.16 -8.85
C THR A 3 -1.93 14.89 -9.67
N GLN A 4 -1.04 13.94 -9.41
CA GLN A 4 -1.13 12.58 -9.94
C GLN A 4 -1.14 11.58 -8.80
N PHE A 5 -1.96 10.54 -8.96
CA PHE A 5 -2.02 9.42 -8.04
C PHE A 5 -1.30 8.22 -8.64
N TYR A 6 -0.68 7.43 -7.78
CA TYR A 6 0.05 6.24 -8.15
C TYR A 6 -0.34 5.10 -7.21
N LEU A 7 -0.31 3.89 -7.75
CA LEU A 7 -0.38 2.64 -7.00
C LEU A 7 1.02 2.12 -6.74
N VAL A 8 1.26 1.61 -5.53
CA VAL A 8 2.45 0.85 -5.14
C VAL A 8 2.00 -0.57 -4.84
N LYS A 9 2.57 -1.53 -5.57
CA LYS A 9 2.32 -2.96 -5.37
C LYS A 9 3.64 -3.69 -5.12
N PRO A 10 3.93 -4.14 -3.88
CA PRO A 10 5.10 -4.96 -3.61
C PRO A 10 5.05 -6.28 -4.39
N LEU A 11 6.15 -6.63 -5.03
CA LEU A 11 6.36 -7.91 -5.72
C LEU A 11 7.00 -8.94 -4.79
N SER A 12 7.67 -8.45 -3.74
CA SER A 12 8.22 -9.20 -2.61
C SER A 12 7.59 -8.74 -1.29
N ASN A 13 7.93 -9.40 -0.19
CA ASN A 13 7.61 -8.85 1.14
C ASN A 13 8.22 -7.45 1.28
N LEU A 14 7.53 -6.58 2.00
CA LEU A 14 7.91 -5.19 2.19
C LEU A 14 8.04 -4.90 3.68
N HIS A 15 9.24 -4.52 4.12
CA HIS A 15 9.47 -4.00 5.47
C HIS A 15 9.82 -2.51 5.38
N VAL A 16 8.84 -1.66 5.65
CA VAL A 16 9.08 -0.22 5.84
C VAL A 16 9.07 0.05 7.34
N GLY A 17 10.23 -0.01 7.97
CA GLY A 17 10.36 0.08 9.43
C GLY A 17 9.85 1.40 9.98
N SER A 18 9.14 1.35 11.11
CA SER A 18 8.68 2.54 11.85
C SER A 18 9.84 3.35 12.43
N GLY A 19 10.96 2.69 12.75
CA GLY A 19 12.08 3.30 13.46
C GLY A 19 11.82 3.50 14.95
N ASP A 20 10.64 3.10 15.43
CA ASP A 20 10.29 3.14 16.84
C ASP A 20 10.87 1.93 17.57
N ILE A 21 11.35 2.15 18.80
CA ILE A 21 11.66 1.06 19.71
C ILE A 21 10.35 0.40 20.10
N SER A 22 10.12 -0.83 19.66
CA SER A 22 8.95 -1.57 20.08
C SER A 22 9.09 -2.00 21.54
N VAL A 23 8.00 -1.88 22.31
CA VAL A 23 7.90 -2.43 23.69
C VAL A 23 7.20 -3.80 23.67
N GLY A 24 6.97 -4.36 22.48
CA GLY A 24 6.21 -5.58 22.24
C GLY A 24 7.10 -6.79 21.90
N VAL A 25 6.46 -7.90 21.52
CA VAL A 25 7.15 -9.15 21.15
C VAL A 25 7.82 -9.06 19.77
N ILE A 26 7.42 -8.09 18.95
CA ILE A 26 7.96 -7.87 17.61
C ILE A 26 8.99 -6.75 17.68
N ASP A 27 10.26 -7.05 17.43
CA ASP A 27 11.36 -6.07 17.52
C ASP A 27 11.23 -4.95 16.48
N ASN A 28 10.92 -5.31 15.22
CA ASN A 28 10.87 -4.36 14.11
C ASN A 28 9.47 -4.31 13.49
N LEU A 29 8.71 -3.29 13.88
CA LEU A 29 7.38 -3.00 13.33
C LEU A 29 7.46 -2.20 12.03
N ILE A 30 6.44 -2.35 11.18
CA ILE A 30 6.28 -1.50 9.99
C ILE A 30 5.64 -0.14 10.34
N GLN A 31 5.73 0.80 9.42
CA GLN A 31 5.06 2.10 9.51
C GLN A 31 3.53 1.95 9.46
N ARG A 32 2.86 2.76 10.29
CA ARG A 32 1.40 2.84 10.37
C ARG A 32 0.95 4.28 10.31
N ASP A 33 -0.22 4.49 9.72
CA ASP A 33 -0.89 5.78 9.78
C ASP A 33 -1.26 6.12 11.23
N VAL A 34 -1.06 7.38 11.62
CA VAL A 34 -1.20 7.80 13.02
C VAL A 34 -2.65 7.83 13.48
N LEU A 35 -3.61 8.00 12.57
CA LEU A 35 -5.04 8.10 12.90
C LEU A 35 -5.71 6.74 12.81
N THR A 36 -5.54 6.06 11.68
CA THR A 36 -6.26 4.82 11.35
C THR A 36 -5.52 3.57 11.79
N ARG A 37 -4.21 3.68 12.05
CA ARG A 37 -3.31 2.56 12.36
C ARG A 37 -3.12 1.56 11.23
N PHE A 38 -3.71 1.78 10.05
CA PHE A 38 -3.43 0.94 8.88
C PHE A 38 -1.95 1.07 8.46
N PRO A 39 -1.36 -0.01 7.91
CA PRO A 39 -0.03 0.05 7.32
C PRO A 39 0.09 1.17 6.28
N THR A 40 1.22 1.87 6.29
CA THR A 40 1.48 2.99 5.38
C THR A 40 2.95 3.02 4.98
N ILE A 41 3.27 3.81 3.96
CA ILE A 41 4.65 4.23 3.67
C ILE A 41 4.69 5.74 3.87
N ASN A 42 5.38 6.19 4.91
CA ASN A 42 5.54 7.60 5.21
C ASN A 42 6.14 8.34 4.01
N SER A 43 5.66 9.56 3.77
CA SER A 43 6.07 10.39 2.64
C SER A 43 7.60 10.60 2.56
N SER A 44 8.28 10.67 3.71
CA SER A 44 9.74 10.76 3.79
C SER A 44 10.43 9.49 3.29
N SER A 45 9.94 8.31 3.70
CA SER A 45 10.47 7.00 3.27
C SER A 45 10.24 6.79 1.78
N LEU A 46 9.03 7.11 1.30
CA LEU A 46 8.67 7.03 -0.10
C LEU A 46 9.52 7.97 -0.96
N LYS A 47 9.60 9.25 -0.59
CA LYS A 47 10.40 10.26 -1.30
C LYS A 47 11.88 9.88 -1.33
N GLY A 48 12.43 9.41 -0.22
CA GLY A 48 13.83 8.99 -0.12
C GLY A 48 14.14 7.83 -1.05
N ALA A 49 13.31 6.78 -1.02
CA ALA A 49 13.45 5.62 -1.88
C ALA A 49 13.36 5.98 -3.37
N LEU A 50 12.36 6.78 -3.76
CA LEU A 50 12.20 7.24 -5.14
C LEU A 50 13.36 8.13 -5.59
N ARG A 51 13.85 9.02 -4.72
CA ARG A 51 15.01 9.88 -5.04
C ARG A 51 16.23 9.04 -5.31
N GLU A 52 16.56 8.09 -4.43
CA GLU A 52 17.74 7.25 -4.58
C GLU A 52 17.65 6.37 -5.82
N PHE A 53 16.47 5.80 -6.07
CA PHE A 53 16.21 5.04 -7.28
C PHE A 53 16.41 5.89 -8.56
N CYS A 54 15.82 7.08 -8.62
CA CYS A 54 15.98 7.99 -9.76
C CYS A 54 17.44 8.46 -9.92
N LYS A 55 18.16 8.67 -8.81
CA LYS A 55 19.59 9.00 -8.82
C LYS A 55 20.42 7.87 -9.45
N HIS A 56 20.17 6.62 -9.04
CA HIS A 56 20.85 5.45 -9.59
C HIS A 56 20.57 5.27 -11.09
N ASN A 57 19.34 5.53 -11.52
CA ASN A 57 18.92 5.50 -12.92
C ASN A 57 19.29 6.77 -13.71
N LYS A 58 20.07 7.68 -13.13
CA LYS A 58 20.60 8.90 -13.78
C LYS A 58 19.52 9.82 -14.36
N LEU A 59 18.43 10.03 -13.61
CA LEU A 59 17.42 11.03 -13.94
C LEU A 59 18.06 12.42 -14.06
N THR A 60 17.76 13.17 -15.11
CA THR A 60 18.44 14.44 -15.42
C THR A 60 18.03 15.52 -14.42
N ASP A 61 16.73 15.64 -14.16
CA ASP A 61 16.14 16.69 -13.33
C ASP A 61 15.99 16.30 -11.85
N LEU A 62 16.92 15.50 -11.29
CA LEU A 62 16.81 14.96 -9.92
C LEU A 62 16.60 16.04 -8.85
N GLU A 63 17.44 17.08 -8.83
CA GLU A 63 17.33 18.17 -7.85
C GLU A 63 16.07 19.02 -8.06
N LYS A 64 15.65 19.20 -9.31
CA LYS A 64 14.41 19.91 -9.63
C LYS A 64 13.20 19.16 -9.05
N ILE A 65 13.16 17.84 -9.16
CA ILE A 65 12.04 17.02 -8.67
C ILE A 65 12.08 16.90 -7.14
N PHE A 66 13.21 16.45 -6.59
CA PHE A 66 13.30 16.06 -5.18
C PHE A 66 13.87 17.13 -4.25
N GLY A 67 14.54 18.15 -4.80
CA GLY A 67 15.32 19.14 -4.07
C GLY A 67 16.79 18.79 -3.94
N SER A 68 17.58 19.76 -3.48
CA SER A 68 19.03 19.60 -3.28
C SER A 68 19.35 18.57 -2.19
N ASP A 69 20.54 17.97 -2.31
CA ASP A 69 21.09 17.10 -1.27
C ASP A 69 21.30 17.88 0.06
N PRO A 70 21.04 17.28 1.24
CA PRO A 70 21.25 17.95 2.53
C PRO A 70 22.62 18.59 2.74
N GLU A 71 23.66 18.01 2.13
CA GLU A 71 25.06 18.44 2.27
C GLU A 71 25.44 19.66 1.41
N VAL A 72 24.58 20.07 0.46
CA VAL A 72 24.87 21.21 -0.44
C VAL A 72 24.57 22.54 0.24
N THR A 73 25.47 23.51 0.07
CA THR A 73 25.39 24.83 0.72
C THR A 73 24.19 25.66 0.24
N LYS A 74 23.88 25.62 -1.06
CA LYS A 74 22.72 26.31 -1.65
C LYS A 74 21.58 25.32 -1.83
N LYS A 75 20.58 25.38 -0.94
CA LYS A 75 19.43 24.47 -0.95
C LYS A 75 18.34 24.98 -1.89
N VAL A 76 17.90 24.11 -2.80
CA VAL A 76 16.73 24.32 -3.65
C VAL A 76 15.63 23.36 -3.20
N LYS A 77 14.40 23.88 -3.09
CA LYS A 77 13.23 23.07 -2.81
C LYS A 77 12.81 22.33 -4.08
N GLY A 78 12.58 21.03 -3.97
CA GLY A 78 12.02 20.24 -5.07
C GLY A 78 10.63 20.72 -5.47
N ALA A 79 10.32 20.61 -6.76
CA ALA A 79 9.03 20.92 -7.33
C ALA A 79 7.93 19.98 -6.81
N PHE A 80 8.27 18.74 -6.45
CA PHE A 80 7.31 17.72 -6.06
C PHE A 80 7.06 17.72 -4.56
N ARG A 81 5.78 17.59 -4.21
CA ARG A 81 5.30 17.30 -2.87
C ARG A 81 4.75 15.88 -2.87
N PHE A 82 5.40 14.99 -2.13
CA PHE A 82 5.01 13.59 -1.99
C PHE A 82 4.13 13.44 -0.75
N PHE A 83 3.03 12.72 -0.89
CA PHE A 83 2.19 12.28 0.21
C PHE A 83 2.51 10.83 0.57
N GLU A 84 2.11 10.41 1.76
CA GLU A 84 2.21 9.03 2.23
C GLU A 84 1.44 8.07 1.32
N ALA A 85 1.94 6.83 1.22
CA ALA A 85 1.24 5.76 0.54
C ALA A 85 0.32 5.03 1.51
N SER A 86 -0.97 5.28 1.40
CA SER A 86 -2.00 4.67 2.25
C SER A 86 -2.43 3.32 1.72
N LEU A 87 -2.78 2.40 2.61
CA LEU A 87 -3.35 1.11 2.26
C LEU A 87 -4.65 1.29 1.45
N LEU A 88 -4.80 0.51 0.38
CA LEU A 88 -6.04 0.39 -0.38
C LEU A 88 -6.61 -1.02 -0.30
N ALA A 89 -5.75 -2.03 -0.41
CA ALA A 89 -6.15 -3.42 -0.26
C ALA A 89 -4.95 -4.29 0.17
N ILE A 90 -5.20 -5.39 0.87
CA ILE A 90 -4.18 -6.36 1.29
C ILE A 90 -4.60 -7.76 0.86
N PRO A 91 -3.69 -8.63 0.37
CA PRO A 91 -4.06 -10.00 0.05
C PRO A 91 -4.32 -10.80 1.32
N VAL A 92 -5.43 -11.52 1.33
CA VAL A 92 -5.86 -12.43 2.39
C VAL A 92 -5.95 -13.86 1.86
N ARG A 93 -5.60 -14.83 2.70
CA ARG A 93 -5.65 -16.24 2.31
C ARG A 93 -7.09 -16.74 2.31
N THR A 94 -7.36 -17.74 1.48
CA THR A 94 -8.63 -18.46 1.51
C THR A 94 -8.43 -19.92 1.14
N ASP A 95 -9.41 -20.75 1.48
CA ASP A 95 -9.45 -22.19 1.19
C ASP A 95 -9.86 -22.51 -0.26
N LYS A 96 -10.39 -21.55 -1.03
CA LYS A 96 -10.88 -21.80 -2.41
C LYS A 96 -9.97 -21.31 -3.53
N VAL A 97 -9.31 -20.17 -3.35
CA VAL A 97 -8.36 -19.57 -4.29
C VAL A 97 -7.10 -19.15 -3.55
N PRO A 98 -5.95 -18.94 -4.22
CA PRO A 98 -4.70 -18.65 -3.51
C PRO A 98 -4.76 -17.43 -2.58
N TYR A 99 -5.48 -16.38 -2.98
CA TYR A 99 -5.76 -15.21 -2.16
C TYR A 99 -6.90 -14.37 -2.75
N LEU A 100 -7.50 -13.51 -1.93
CA LEU A 100 -8.38 -12.42 -2.35
C LEU A 100 -7.77 -11.08 -1.90
N MET A 101 -8.11 -10.00 -2.57
CA MET A 101 -7.72 -8.64 -2.16
C MET A 101 -8.77 -8.10 -1.18
N ALA A 102 -8.41 -8.03 0.10
CA ALA A 102 -9.23 -7.48 1.16
C ALA A 102 -9.16 -5.96 1.21
N THR A 103 -10.32 -5.32 1.35
CA THR A 103 -10.46 -3.89 1.66
C THR A 103 -11.72 -3.68 2.51
N SER A 104 -12.04 -2.43 2.84
CA SER A 104 -13.24 -2.06 3.57
C SER A 104 -13.88 -0.79 3.03
N ILE A 105 -15.08 -0.48 3.51
CA ILE A 105 -15.80 0.74 3.13
C ILE A 105 -15.02 1.98 3.57
N GLU A 106 -14.41 1.97 4.74
CA GLU A 106 -13.56 3.07 5.22
C GLU A 106 -12.37 3.35 4.27
N LEU A 107 -11.65 2.31 3.84
CA LEU A 107 -10.51 2.48 2.92
C LEU A 107 -10.94 3.00 1.54
N LEU A 108 -12.06 2.49 1.01
CA LEU A 108 -12.62 2.96 -0.27
C LEU A 108 -13.14 4.40 -0.16
N ASN A 109 -13.77 4.76 0.95
CA ASN A 109 -14.21 6.13 1.23
C ASN A 109 -13.02 7.09 1.33
N GLU A 110 -11.97 6.73 2.07
CA GLU A 110 -10.77 7.57 2.20
C GLU A 110 -10.06 7.74 0.86
N PHE A 111 -10.00 6.67 0.05
CA PHE A 111 -9.51 6.73 -1.33
C PHE A 111 -10.31 7.71 -2.19
N ALA A 112 -11.64 7.57 -2.22
CA ALA A 112 -12.53 8.42 -3.00
C ALA A 112 -12.48 9.88 -2.51
N PHE A 113 -12.46 10.08 -1.20
CA PHE A 113 -12.33 11.38 -0.56
C PHE A 113 -11.03 12.07 -0.96
N ARG A 114 -9.88 11.41 -0.82
CA ARG A 114 -8.58 11.99 -1.22
C ARG A 114 -8.54 12.33 -2.70
N LYS A 115 -8.94 11.42 -3.60
CA LYS A 115 -8.99 11.75 -5.04
C LYS A 115 -9.90 12.97 -5.29
N LYS A 116 -11.05 13.06 -4.63
CA LYS A 116 -11.97 14.20 -4.74
C LYS A 116 -11.35 15.51 -4.27
N GLN A 117 -10.63 15.52 -3.15
CA GLN A 117 -10.00 16.73 -2.62
C GLN A 117 -8.87 17.25 -3.51
N PHE A 118 -8.09 16.35 -4.11
CA PHE A 118 -6.94 16.74 -4.94
C PHE A 118 -7.30 17.02 -6.41
N ASN A 119 -8.28 16.30 -6.98
CA ASN A 119 -8.58 16.32 -8.42
C ASN A 119 -10.04 16.70 -8.74
N GLY A 120 -10.89 16.93 -7.73
CA GLY A 120 -12.33 17.10 -7.92
C GLY A 120 -13.06 15.78 -8.19
N THR A 121 -14.36 15.87 -8.50
CA THR A 121 -15.18 14.71 -8.84
C THR A 121 -14.76 14.13 -10.20
N SER A 122 -14.77 12.80 -10.31
CA SER A 122 -14.54 12.06 -11.56
C SER A 122 -15.52 10.89 -11.64
N ASP A 123 -15.70 10.33 -12.83
CA ASP A 123 -16.55 9.14 -13.03
C ASP A 123 -16.09 7.98 -12.15
N GLN A 124 -14.76 7.77 -12.03
CA GLN A 124 -14.20 6.75 -11.14
C GLN A 124 -14.67 6.93 -9.67
N ILE A 125 -14.68 8.17 -9.16
CA ILE A 125 -15.16 8.46 -7.80
C ILE A 125 -16.66 8.18 -7.69
N ALA A 126 -17.45 8.54 -8.70
CA ALA A 126 -18.89 8.28 -8.72
C ALA A 126 -19.20 6.77 -8.71
N HIS A 127 -18.46 5.98 -9.49
CA HIS A 127 -18.58 4.51 -9.51
C HIS A 127 -18.18 3.89 -8.17
N VAL A 128 -17.10 4.37 -7.53
CA VAL A 128 -16.71 3.91 -6.19
C VAL A 128 -17.78 4.23 -5.15
N GLN A 129 -18.36 5.44 -5.19
CA GLN A 129 -19.45 5.81 -4.28
C GLN A 129 -20.67 4.92 -4.48
N LYS A 130 -21.10 4.73 -5.72
CA LYS A 130 -22.25 3.87 -6.04
C LYS A 130 -22.01 2.41 -5.61
N PHE A 131 -20.79 1.89 -5.80
CA PHE A 131 -20.41 0.57 -5.28
C PHE A 131 -20.61 0.48 -3.76
N MET A 132 -20.14 1.47 -3.01
CA MET A 132 -20.29 1.50 -1.55
C MET A 132 -21.76 1.63 -1.13
N ASP A 133 -22.56 2.43 -1.84
CA ASP A 133 -23.99 2.59 -1.58
C ASP A 133 -24.77 1.28 -1.81
N GLU A 134 -24.45 0.54 -2.88
CA GLU A 134 -25.02 -0.80 -3.15
C GLU A 134 -24.60 -1.82 -2.10
N LEU A 135 -23.35 -1.74 -1.65
CA LEU A 135 -22.79 -2.64 -0.66
C LEU A 135 -23.45 -2.44 0.72
N GLY A 136 -23.70 -1.19 1.13
CA GLY A 136 -24.24 -0.86 2.44
C GLY A 136 -23.31 -1.30 3.57
N THR A 137 -23.80 -1.37 4.81
CA THR A 137 -22.99 -1.81 5.95
C THR A 137 -22.60 -3.29 5.84
N ILE A 138 -21.34 -3.60 6.13
CA ILE A 138 -20.85 -4.99 6.23
C ILE A 138 -20.92 -5.47 7.67
N GLU A 139 -21.55 -6.62 7.88
CA GLU A 139 -21.61 -7.26 9.18
C GLU A 139 -20.24 -7.85 9.56
N GLY A 140 -19.86 -7.70 10.82
CA GLY A 140 -18.61 -8.26 11.34
C GLY A 140 -18.52 -9.77 11.15
N LYS A 141 -17.31 -10.27 10.88
CA LYS A 141 -16.95 -11.69 10.65
C LYS A 141 -17.63 -12.34 9.44
N LYS A 142 -18.29 -11.53 8.59
CA LYS A 142 -19.00 -11.97 7.38
C LYS A 142 -18.50 -11.16 6.17
N PRO A 143 -17.26 -11.40 5.72
CA PRO A 143 -16.70 -10.68 4.58
C PRO A 143 -17.53 -10.95 3.32
N VAL A 144 -17.64 -9.96 2.43
CA VAL A 144 -18.46 -10.05 1.23
C VAL A 144 -17.59 -10.31 0.00
N VAL A 145 -17.97 -11.31 -0.78
CA VAL A 145 -17.34 -11.68 -2.06
C VAL A 145 -18.35 -11.51 -3.20
N PHE A 146 -17.82 -11.36 -4.42
CA PHE A 146 -18.63 -11.05 -5.61
C PHE A 146 -18.59 -12.14 -6.68
N ASP A 147 -17.87 -13.23 -6.43
CA ASP A 147 -17.97 -14.46 -7.20
C ASP A 147 -18.79 -15.48 -6.39
N LYS A 148 -19.86 -16.01 -6.99
CA LYS A 148 -20.74 -16.97 -6.31
C LYS A 148 -20.00 -18.25 -5.91
N SER A 149 -18.97 -18.65 -6.65
CA SER A 149 -18.14 -19.82 -6.31
C SER A 149 -17.38 -19.64 -4.99
N LEU A 150 -17.15 -18.40 -4.56
CA LEU A 150 -16.47 -18.03 -3.32
C LEU A 150 -17.42 -17.95 -2.11
N GLU A 151 -18.73 -18.14 -2.28
CA GLU A 151 -19.67 -18.16 -1.16
C GLU A 151 -19.30 -19.24 -0.13
N ASN A 152 -19.33 -18.91 1.16
CA ASN A 152 -18.87 -19.76 2.27
C ASN A 152 -17.37 -20.11 2.26
N ALA A 153 -16.55 -19.47 1.42
CA ALA A 153 -15.10 -19.56 1.53
C ALA A 153 -14.67 -19.16 2.95
N THR A 154 -13.71 -19.89 3.53
CA THR A 154 -13.01 -19.43 4.72
C THR A 154 -11.97 -18.41 4.29
N ILE A 155 -12.02 -17.22 4.89
CA ILE A 155 -11.05 -16.16 4.66
C ILE A 155 -10.22 -15.95 5.93
N GLU A 156 -8.91 -15.78 5.74
CA GLU A 156 -7.92 -15.62 6.81
C GLU A 156 -7.82 -16.81 7.79
N GLU A 157 -6.90 -16.72 8.73
CA GLU A 157 -6.78 -17.68 9.86
C GLU A 157 -7.88 -17.47 10.91
N LEU A 158 -8.73 -16.45 10.74
CA LEU A 158 -9.83 -16.07 11.63
C LEU A 158 -11.13 -16.83 11.39
N GLU A 159 -11.14 -17.79 10.46
CA GLU A 159 -12.27 -18.66 10.11
C GLU A 159 -13.54 -17.90 9.65
N PHE A 160 -13.40 -16.68 9.12
CA PHE A 160 -14.53 -15.91 8.62
C PHE A 160 -15.15 -16.55 7.38
N LYS A 161 -16.48 -16.62 7.34
CA LYS A 161 -17.22 -17.22 6.24
C LYS A 161 -17.74 -16.15 5.29
N ALA A 162 -17.25 -16.19 4.06
CA ALA A 162 -17.61 -15.21 3.04
C ALA A 162 -19.09 -15.32 2.62
N GLN A 163 -19.74 -14.17 2.45
CA GLN A 163 -21.08 -14.05 1.92
C GLN A 163 -21.04 -13.53 0.49
N PHE A 164 -21.82 -14.14 -0.40
CA PHE A 164 -21.94 -13.63 -1.76
C PHE A 164 -22.91 -12.45 -1.82
N LYS A 165 -22.54 -11.40 -2.55
CA LYS A 165 -23.43 -10.31 -2.92
C LYS A 165 -23.18 -9.88 -4.36
N GLU A 166 -24.25 -9.64 -5.10
CA GLU A 166 -24.18 -9.08 -6.44
C GLU A 166 -24.25 -7.55 -6.38
N VAL A 167 -23.39 -6.88 -7.15
CA VAL A 167 -23.30 -5.42 -7.26
C VAL A 167 -23.02 -5.03 -8.72
N SER A 168 -23.53 -3.89 -9.15
CA SER A 168 -23.42 -3.45 -10.55
C SER A 168 -22.06 -2.83 -10.87
N GLU A 169 -21.38 -2.26 -9.87
CA GLU A 169 -20.15 -1.46 -10.03
C GLU A 169 -18.85 -2.24 -9.75
N LEU A 170 -18.89 -3.58 -9.72
CA LEU A 170 -17.72 -4.41 -9.42
C LEU A 170 -16.55 -4.16 -10.38
N SER A 171 -16.85 -3.93 -11.67
CA SER A 171 -15.82 -3.70 -12.70
C SER A 171 -14.99 -2.45 -12.45
N ALA A 172 -15.60 -1.38 -11.93
CA ALA A 172 -14.93 -0.15 -11.58
C ALA A 172 -13.91 -0.37 -10.45
N ILE A 173 -14.30 -1.12 -9.41
CA ILE A 173 -13.39 -1.44 -8.30
C ILE A 173 -12.28 -2.39 -8.74
N ASN A 174 -12.60 -3.41 -9.53
CA ASN A 174 -11.60 -4.34 -10.06
C ASN A 174 -10.58 -3.65 -10.97
N SER A 175 -10.94 -2.56 -11.65
CA SER A 175 -10.00 -1.76 -12.44
C SER A 175 -8.93 -1.06 -11.59
N ILE A 176 -9.28 -0.73 -10.34
CA ILE A 176 -8.39 -0.07 -9.37
C ILE A 176 -7.56 -1.11 -8.61
N ILE A 177 -8.23 -2.09 -7.99
CA ILE A 177 -7.59 -3.10 -7.12
C ILE A 177 -6.84 -4.17 -7.93
N LYS A 178 -7.26 -4.42 -9.18
CA LYS A 178 -6.61 -5.35 -10.12
C LYS A 178 -6.43 -6.76 -9.53
N GLY A 179 -7.49 -7.28 -8.90
CA GLY A 179 -7.54 -8.62 -8.31
C GLY A 179 -8.97 -8.98 -7.89
N GLU A 180 -9.20 -10.25 -7.53
CA GLU A 180 -10.48 -10.70 -6.95
C GLU A 180 -10.68 -10.06 -5.59
N LEU A 181 -11.87 -9.50 -5.36
CA LEU A 181 -12.15 -8.61 -4.24
C LEU A 181 -12.89 -9.33 -3.12
N VAL A 182 -12.57 -8.98 -1.88
CA VAL A 182 -13.35 -9.29 -0.69
C VAL A 182 -13.47 -8.04 0.18
N ILE A 183 -14.68 -7.72 0.65
CA ILE A 183 -14.91 -6.57 1.53
C ILE A 183 -15.13 -7.05 2.96
N PHE A 184 -14.33 -6.53 3.88
CA PHE A 184 -14.46 -6.74 5.31
C PHE A 184 -15.27 -5.61 5.94
N SER A 185 -15.82 -5.87 7.13
CA SER A 185 -16.25 -4.76 8.00
C SER A 185 -15.02 -3.92 8.38
N ASP A 186 -15.21 -2.65 8.72
CA ASP A 186 -14.09 -1.77 9.07
C ASP A 186 -13.34 -2.27 10.33
N GLU A 187 -14.06 -2.88 11.27
CA GLU A 187 -13.47 -3.51 12.47
C GLU A 187 -12.61 -4.71 12.11
N ASP A 188 -13.13 -5.62 11.27
CA ASP A 188 -12.35 -6.80 10.86
C ASP A 188 -11.17 -6.42 9.96
N MET A 189 -11.32 -5.39 9.13
CA MET A 189 -10.23 -4.87 8.30
C MET A 189 -9.09 -4.34 9.16
N ARG A 190 -9.41 -3.61 10.25
CA ARG A 190 -8.41 -3.19 11.24
C ARG A 190 -7.76 -4.39 11.92
N LEU A 191 -8.55 -5.40 12.30
CA LEU A 191 -8.05 -6.61 12.97
C LEU A 191 -7.01 -7.33 12.11
N ILE A 192 -7.32 -7.65 10.85
CA ILE A 192 -6.39 -8.38 9.95
C ILE A 192 -5.13 -7.57 9.59
N CYS A 193 -5.17 -6.25 9.80
CA CYS A 193 -4.05 -5.35 9.55
C CYS A 193 -3.27 -4.98 10.82
N ASP A 194 -3.65 -5.47 12.00
CA ASP A 194 -3.01 -5.09 13.27
C ASP A 194 -1.62 -5.72 13.44
N ASP A 195 -0.99 -5.48 14.60
CA ASP A 195 0.35 -5.97 14.85
C ASP A 195 0.43 -7.49 15.05
N ASN A 196 -0.68 -8.13 15.39
CA ASN A 196 -0.76 -9.55 15.71
C ASN A 196 -1.16 -10.42 14.51
N HIS A 197 -1.79 -9.84 13.49
CA HIS A 197 -2.30 -10.58 12.32
C HIS A 197 -1.48 -10.36 11.05
N LEU A 198 -0.72 -9.26 10.96
CA LEU A 198 0.25 -9.13 9.87
C LEU A 198 1.40 -10.14 10.03
N PRO A 199 1.96 -10.64 8.91
CA PRO A 199 3.04 -11.62 8.98
C PRO A 199 4.26 -11.11 9.74
N VAL A 200 4.76 -11.95 10.64
CA VAL A 200 6.00 -11.73 11.39
C VAL A 200 7.00 -12.82 11.01
N ILE A 201 8.21 -12.41 10.66
CA ILE A 201 9.30 -13.30 10.26
C ILE A 201 10.35 -13.30 11.37
N ALA A 202 10.61 -14.48 11.93
CA ALA A 202 11.75 -14.70 12.82
C ALA A 202 13.05 -14.73 12.01
N ARG A 203 14.06 -14.00 12.47
CA ARG A 203 15.39 -13.94 11.85
C ARG A 203 16.45 -14.23 12.90
N ASN A 204 17.51 -14.91 12.48
CA ASN A 204 18.56 -15.34 13.39
C ASN A 204 19.95 -15.06 12.81
N HIS A 205 20.85 -14.58 13.65
CA HIS A 205 22.29 -14.53 13.39
C HIS A 205 22.92 -15.77 14.02
N LEU A 206 23.72 -16.50 13.23
CA LEU A 206 24.38 -17.73 13.70
C LEU A 206 25.88 -17.50 13.85
N GLU A 207 26.43 -17.90 14.98
CA GLU A 207 27.88 -18.00 15.20
C GLU A 207 28.28 -19.47 15.35
N ASN A 208 29.13 -19.97 14.44
CA ASN A 208 29.56 -21.37 14.38
C ASN A 208 28.40 -22.39 14.35
N GLY A 209 27.28 -22.03 13.71
CA GLY A 209 26.08 -22.86 13.66
C GLY A 209 25.19 -22.80 14.91
N THR A 210 25.56 -21.99 15.91
CA THR A 210 24.76 -21.75 17.12
C THR A 210 23.99 -20.43 16.98
N SER A 211 22.74 -20.42 17.43
CA SER A 211 21.92 -19.20 17.52
C SER A 211 22.60 -18.19 18.44
N ASP A 212 22.86 -17.00 17.92
CA ASP A 212 23.50 -15.90 18.66
C ASP A 212 22.54 -14.73 18.87
N ASN A 213 21.77 -14.33 17.84
CA ASN A 213 20.81 -13.24 17.95
C ASN A 213 19.53 -13.50 17.15
N LEU A 214 18.42 -13.77 17.85
CA LEU A 214 17.09 -14.00 17.29
C LEU A 214 16.25 -12.72 17.44
N TRP A 215 15.61 -12.27 16.35
CA TRP A 215 14.68 -11.14 16.36
C TRP A 215 13.49 -11.38 15.43
N TYR A 216 12.42 -10.61 15.63
CA TYR A 216 11.18 -10.69 14.88
C TYR A 216 10.91 -9.42 14.10
N GLU A 217 10.59 -9.58 12.81
CA GLU A 217 10.33 -8.46 11.90
C GLU A 217 8.97 -8.62 11.24
N GLN A 218 8.12 -7.61 11.39
CA GLN A 218 6.84 -7.57 10.71
C GLN A 218 7.01 -7.16 9.25
N VAL A 219 6.22 -7.75 8.36
CA VAL A 219 6.27 -7.46 6.93
C VAL A 219 4.88 -7.25 6.35
N LEU A 220 4.80 -6.35 5.37
CA LEU A 220 3.65 -6.33 4.47
C LEU A 220 3.78 -7.45 3.44
N PRO A 221 2.71 -8.25 3.22
CA PRO A 221 2.68 -9.25 2.16
C PRO A 221 2.96 -8.64 0.78
N ARG A 222 3.62 -9.41 -0.09
CA ARG A 222 3.60 -9.11 -1.54
C ARG A 222 2.17 -8.99 -2.02
N TYR A 223 1.93 -8.18 -3.04
CA TYR A 223 0.62 -7.85 -3.63
C TYR A 223 -0.28 -6.90 -2.83
N THR A 224 0.10 -6.51 -1.61
CA THR A 224 -0.53 -5.37 -0.92
C THR A 224 -0.60 -4.18 -1.88
N LEU A 225 -1.74 -3.50 -1.92
CA LEU A 225 -1.94 -2.34 -2.77
C LEU A 225 -2.01 -1.10 -1.90
N LEU A 226 -1.06 -0.19 -2.11
CA LEU A 226 -1.07 1.14 -1.52
C LEU A 226 -1.21 2.19 -2.61
N TYR A 227 -1.66 3.38 -2.25
CA TYR A 227 -1.77 4.52 -3.16
C TYR A 227 -1.22 5.79 -2.53
N PHE A 228 -0.59 6.64 -3.35
CA PHE A 228 -0.08 7.94 -2.92
C PHE A 228 -0.33 9.01 -3.97
N ALA A 229 -0.32 10.27 -3.52
CA ALA A 229 -0.41 11.43 -4.37
C ALA A 229 0.96 12.12 -4.51
N VAL A 230 1.20 12.70 -5.68
CA VAL A 230 2.32 13.61 -5.94
C VAL A 230 1.76 14.90 -6.54
N VAL A 231 2.18 16.03 -6.00
CA VAL A 231 1.72 17.35 -6.41
C VAL A 231 2.90 18.18 -6.95
N SER A 232 2.74 18.73 -8.15
CA SER A 232 3.65 19.72 -8.75
C SER A 232 2.90 20.99 -9.19
N ASN A 233 3.64 22.08 -9.38
CA ASN A 233 3.10 23.29 -9.98
C ASN A 233 2.95 23.16 -11.50
N GLU A 234 3.88 22.46 -12.16
CA GLU A 234 3.94 22.29 -13.61
C GLU A 234 3.61 20.85 -14.01
N GLN A 235 2.73 20.67 -15.00
CA GLN A 235 2.36 19.34 -15.49
C GLN A 235 3.52 18.64 -16.22
N SER A 236 4.40 19.41 -16.86
CA SER A 236 5.53 18.90 -17.63
C SER A 236 6.55 18.14 -16.77
N ASP A 237 6.63 18.44 -15.47
CA ASP A 237 7.56 17.80 -14.54
C ASP A 237 7.25 16.31 -14.31
N PHE A 238 5.99 15.89 -14.50
CA PHE A 238 5.60 14.49 -14.32
C PHE A 238 6.16 13.56 -15.41
N LYS A 239 6.41 14.08 -16.62
CA LYS A 239 6.78 13.24 -17.77
C LYS A 239 8.06 12.42 -17.52
N GLU A 240 9.12 13.06 -17.05
CA GLU A 240 10.39 12.38 -16.80
C GLU A 240 10.30 11.49 -15.55
N PHE A 241 9.59 11.95 -14.52
CA PHE A 241 9.36 11.18 -13.30
C PHE A 241 8.60 9.87 -13.56
N ASP A 242 7.50 9.92 -14.31
CA ASP A 242 6.68 8.75 -14.66
C ASP A 242 7.49 7.72 -15.44
N GLN A 243 8.27 8.19 -16.43
CA GLN A 243 9.14 7.33 -17.24
C GLN A 243 10.18 6.59 -16.40
N ALA A 244 10.69 7.25 -15.36
CA ALA A 244 11.69 6.68 -14.48
C ALA A 244 11.13 5.55 -13.59
N ILE A 245 9.90 5.69 -13.09
CA ILE A 245 9.38 4.79 -12.04
C ILE A 245 8.39 3.72 -12.53
N GLU A 246 7.75 3.88 -13.69
CA GLU A 246 6.69 2.96 -14.13
C GLU A 246 7.21 1.68 -14.82
N ASN A 247 8.40 1.73 -15.41
CA ASN A 247 8.91 0.65 -16.27
C ASN A 247 9.72 -0.42 -15.53
N VAL A 248 10.10 -0.17 -14.28
CA VAL A 248 11.05 -0.99 -13.52
C VAL A 248 10.65 -1.01 -12.04
N PRO A 249 10.78 -2.15 -11.34
CA PRO A 249 10.51 -2.20 -9.91
C PRO A 249 11.43 -1.27 -9.12
N VAL A 250 10.85 -0.54 -8.17
CA VAL A 250 11.55 0.38 -7.27
C VAL A 250 11.74 -0.31 -5.91
N SER A 251 12.95 -0.24 -5.35
CA SER A 251 13.23 -0.72 -4.00
C SER A 251 12.73 0.29 -2.97
N ILE A 252 11.83 -0.11 -2.08
CA ILE A 252 11.27 0.69 -0.99
C ILE A 252 11.40 -0.07 0.33
N GLY A 253 11.77 0.61 1.40
CA GLY A 253 11.97 -0.01 2.72
C GLY A 253 13.36 -0.62 2.90
N ALA A 254 13.49 -1.51 3.88
CA ALA A 254 14.75 -2.17 4.23
C ALA A 254 14.86 -3.58 3.61
N ASN A 255 15.96 -4.27 3.93
CA ASN A 255 16.18 -5.68 3.57
C ASN A 255 16.25 -5.96 2.06
N ALA A 256 16.66 -4.98 1.26
CA ALA A 256 16.84 -5.13 -0.19
C ALA A 256 17.83 -6.25 -0.57
N SER A 257 18.90 -6.45 0.22
CA SER A 257 19.90 -7.51 -0.03
C SER A 257 19.38 -8.93 0.11
N ILE A 258 18.24 -9.13 0.79
CA ILE A 258 17.52 -10.42 0.87
C ILE A 258 16.27 -10.44 0.01
N GLY A 259 16.13 -9.47 -0.91
CA GLY A 259 15.04 -9.44 -1.89
C GLY A 259 13.74 -8.80 -1.38
N TYR A 260 13.75 -8.06 -0.27
CA TYR A 260 12.56 -7.33 0.18
C TYR A 260 12.43 -5.97 -0.52
N GLY A 261 11.22 -5.42 -0.50
CA GLY A 261 10.96 -4.04 -0.90
C GLY A 261 10.88 -3.76 -2.39
N TYR A 262 10.95 -4.75 -3.28
CA TYR A 262 10.77 -4.53 -4.71
C TYR A 262 9.30 -4.26 -5.04
N CYS A 263 8.99 -3.03 -5.42
CA CYS A 263 7.62 -2.56 -5.65
C CYS A 263 7.42 -2.15 -7.12
N LYS A 264 6.31 -2.58 -7.72
CA LYS A 264 5.84 -2.02 -8.97
C LYS A 264 5.07 -0.74 -8.67
N ILE A 265 5.42 0.36 -9.36
CA ILE A 265 4.67 1.61 -9.32
C ILE A 265 3.93 1.78 -10.63
N SER A 266 2.68 2.20 -10.59
CA SER A 266 1.90 2.53 -11.79
C SER A 266 1.00 3.70 -11.53
N LYS A 267 0.83 4.58 -12.53
CA LYS A 267 -0.16 5.64 -12.45
C LYS A 267 -1.56 5.10 -12.23
N LEU A 268 -2.29 5.80 -11.38
CA LEU A 268 -3.70 5.54 -11.13
C LEU A 268 -4.52 6.51 -11.99
N GLY A 269 -5.16 5.94 -13.03
CA GLY A 269 -6.07 6.65 -13.94
C GLY A 269 -7.18 7.40 -13.21
#